data_AF-A0A1E7FP51-F1
#
_entry.id   AF-A0A1E7FP51-F1
#
_cell.length_a   1.000
_cell.length_b   1.000
_cell.length_c   1.000
_cell.angle_alpha   90.00
_cell.angle_beta   90.00
_cell.angle_gamma   90.00
#
_symmetry.space_group_name_H-M   'P 1'
#
loop_
_entity.id
_entity.type
_entity.pdbx_description
1 polymer ?
#
loop_
_entity_poly.entity_id
_entity_poly.type
_entity_poly.pdbx_seq_one_letter_code
_entity_poly.pdbx_strand_id
1 'polypeptide(L)' 'CVICKDGGELMFCDGGEKNHGCSQSFHTACVGRSVIPEGDWICQACAQLAGI' A
#
# COMPACT_ATOMS: atom_id res chain seq x y z
N CYS A 1 -3.95 7.77 -5.21
CA CYS A 1 -4.35 6.39 -4.93
C CYS A 1 -4.43 5.60 -6.23
N VAL A 2 -3.77 4.44 -6.32
CA VAL A 2 -3.79 3.62 -7.55
C VAL A 2 -5.15 2.96 -7.83
N ILE A 3 -6.04 2.88 -6.84
CA ILE A 3 -7.38 2.29 -6.94
C ILE A 3 -8.39 3.27 -7.53
N CYS A 4 -8.64 4.41 -6.88
CA CYS A 4 -9.64 5.40 -7.31
C CYS A 4 -9.10 6.46 -8.29
N LYS A 5 -7.78 6.52 -8.52
CA LYS A 5 -7.09 7.51 -9.38
C LYS A 5 -7.13 8.96 -8.88
N ASP A 6 -7.58 9.19 -7.64
CA ASP A 6 -7.55 10.51 -7.00
C ASP A 6 -6.32 10.75 -6.10
N GLY A 7 -5.98 12.04 -5.93
CA GLY A 7 -4.96 12.53 -5.00
C GLY A 7 -5.46 12.69 -3.55
N GLY A 8 -4.70 13.44 -2.74
CA GLY A 8 -5.02 13.72 -1.33
C GLY A 8 -4.06 13.03 -0.36
N GLU A 9 -4.55 12.66 0.83
CA GLU A 9 -3.77 11.89 1.81
C GLU A 9 -3.65 10.43 1.39
N LEU A 10 -2.43 10.02 1.09
CA LEU A 10 -2.13 8.69 0.61
C LEU A 10 -1.06 8.04 1.49
N MET A 11 -1.29 6.78 1.83
CA MET A 11 -0.29 5.92 2.44
C MET A 11 0.50 5.19 1.35
N PHE A 12 1.79 4.97 1.63
CA PHE A 12 2.68 4.18 0.79
C PHE A 12 2.70 2.73 1.24
N CYS A 13 2.98 1.84 0.29
CA CYS A 13 3.26 0.44 0.60
C CYS A 13 4.75 0.30 0.94
N ASP A 14 5.04 -0.33 2.08
CA ASP A 14 6.39 -0.64 2.54
C ASP A 14 6.94 -1.94 1.93
N GLY A 15 6.06 -2.70 1.25
CA GLY A 15 6.44 -3.87 0.46
C GLY A 15 7.20 -3.49 -0.82
N GLY A 16 7.82 -4.47 -1.49
CA GLY A 16 8.52 -4.28 -2.76
C GLY A 16 9.53 -5.39 -3.01
N GLU A 17 9.92 -5.61 -4.26
CA GLU A 17 11.06 -6.47 -4.55
C GLU A 17 12.28 -5.94 -3.80
N LYS A 18 12.95 -6.83 -3.05
CA LYS A 18 14.09 -6.56 -2.18
C LYS A 18 14.97 -5.41 -2.72
N ASN A 19 14.76 -4.20 -2.19
CA ASN A 19 15.52 -2.95 -2.38
C ASN A 19 14.93 -1.82 -3.24
N HIS A 20 13.74 -1.94 -3.87
CA HIS A 20 13.19 -0.83 -4.66
C HIS A 20 11.91 -0.16 -4.11
N GLY A 21 11.25 -0.77 -3.12
CA GLY A 21 10.00 -0.25 -2.55
C GLY A 21 8.83 -0.29 -3.55
N CYS A 22 7.61 -0.36 -3.03
CA CYS A 22 6.41 -0.35 -3.84
C CYS A 22 6.08 1.10 -4.19
N SER A 23 6.09 1.42 -5.49
CA SER A 23 5.75 2.76 -5.98
C SER A 23 4.25 3.09 -5.89
N GLN A 24 3.46 2.21 -5.28
CA GLN A 24 2.01 2.36 -5.19
C GLN A 24 1.62 3.10 -3.90
N SER A 25 0.70 4.05 -4.06
CA SER A 25 0.10 4.81 -2.98
C SER A 25 -1.42 4.63 -2.96
N PHE A 26 -2.01 4.64 -1.77
CA PHE A 26 -3.40 4.27 -1.54
C PHE A 26 -4.07 5.18 -0.51
N HIS A 27 -5.37 5.44 -0.62
CA HIS A 27 -6.12 5.90 0.56
C HIS A 27 -6.33 4.71 1.49
N THR A 28 -6.30 4.94 2.80
CA THR A 28 -6.64 3.94 3.83
C THR A 28 -7.99 3.27 3.52
N ALA A 29 -9.01 4.09 3.22
CA ALA A 29 -10.35 3.61 2.90
C ALA A 29 -10.39 2.75 1.63
N CYS A 30 -9.61 3.09 0.60
CA CYS A 30 -9.57 2.33 -0.64
C CYS A 30 -8.95 0.93 -0.48
N VAL A 31 -8.15 0.71 0.57
CA VAL A 31 -7.61 -0.61 0.92
C VAL A 31 -8.40 -1.28 2.05
N GLY A 32 -9.64 -0.83 2.29
CA GLY A 32 -10.54 -1.41 3.28
C GLY A 32 -10.13 -1.14 4.73
N ARG A 33 -9.32 -0.11 4.98
CA ARG A 33 -8.87 0.28 6.32
C ARG A 33 -9.49 1.60 6.74
N SER A 34 -9.86 1.72 8.01
CA SER A 34 -10.39 2.97 8.57
C SER A 34 -9.29 3.89 9.09
N VAL A 35 -8.11 3.35 9.40
CA VAL A 35 -6.97 4.08 9.99
C VAL A 35 -5.66 3.65 9.32
N ILE A 36 -4.65 4.53 9.39
CA ILE A 36 -3.27 4.19 9.04
C ILE A 36 -2.80 3.12 10.05
N PRO A 37 -2.32 1.95 9.60
CA PRO A 37 -1.80 0.93 10.50
C PRO A 37 -0.57 1.43 11.25
N GLU A 38 -0.39 0.94 12.48
CA GLU A 38 0.85 1.13 13.22
C GLU A 38 1.91 0.16 12.67
N GLY A 39 3.04 0.70 12.19
CA GLY A 39 4.12 -0.08 11.58
C GLY A 39 3.95 -0.30 10.08
N ASP A 40 4.66 -1.31 9.56
CA ASP A 40 4.75 -1.56 8.12
C ASP A 40 3.42 -2.04 7.53
N TRP A 41 3.07 -1.50 6.37
CA TRP A 41 1.93 -1.96 5.60
C TRP A 41 2.33 -2.40 4.19
N ILE A 42 1.94 -3.63 3.86
CA ILE A 42 2.21 -4.24 2.56
C ILE A 42 0.90 -4.33 1.79
N CYS A 43 0.91 -3.81 0.55
CA CYS A 43 -0.23 -3.92 -0.35
C CYS A 43 -0.44 -5.37 -0.81
N GLN A 44 -1.65 -5.71 -1.25
CA GLN A 44 -1.96 -7.08 -1.67
C GLN A 44 -1.07 -7.59 -2.81
N ALA A 45 -0.65 -6.72 -3.74
CA ALA A 45 0.25 -7.11 -4.82
C ALA A 45 1.63 -7.54 -4.28
N CYS A 46 2.20 -6.77 -3.35
CA CYS A 46 3.47 -7.12 -2.72
C CYS A 46 3.35 -8.35 -1.81
N ALA A 47 2.23 -8.52 -1.10
CA ALA A 47 1.97 -9.71 -0.29
C ALA A 47 1.95 -10.98 -1.16
N GLN A 48 1.24 -10.94 -2.30
CA GLN A 48 1.20 -12.04 -3.26
C GLN A 48 2.58 -12.36 -3.84
N LEU A 49 3.39 -11.35 -4.19
CA LEU A 49 4.75 -11.56 -4.69
C LEU A 49 5.68 -12.16 -3.62
N ALA A 50 5.50 -11.80 -2.36
CA ALA A 50 6.26 -12.33 -1.23
C ALA A 50 5.78 -13.71 -0.76
N GLY A 51 4.65 -14.21 -1.27
CA GLY A 51 4.07 -15.50 -0.88
C GLY A 51 3.54 -15.53 0.55
N ILE A 52 3.09 -14.37 1.07
CA ILE A 52 2.47 -14.22 2.40
C ILE A 52 0.97 -13.95 2.31
#